data_AF-A0A9E2LSZ2-F1
#
_entry.id   AF-A0A9E2LSZ2-F1
#
_cell.length_a   1.000
_cell.length_b   1.000
_cell.length_c   1.000
_cell.angle_alpha   90.00
_cell.angle_beta   90.00
_cell.angle_gamma   90.00
#
_symmetry.space_group_name_H-M   'P 1'
#
loop_
_entity.id
_entity.type
_entity.pdbx_description
1 polymer ?
#
loop_
_entity_poly.entity_id
_entity_poly.type
_entity_poly.pdbx_seq_one_letter_code
_entity_poly.pdbx_strand_id
1 'polypeptide(L)'
;MEGPYNSEEDAYPEYLLSFQLDEGTHNIPRMYVGGGYFPLSAGTTVPIGLRAEIKPRSVVYLGHLEVTLRERKNDTEEIASRLNPIGAAAVGFLTGTFDVAVEDRSDDDIKLFISEYPALQNAKVEKAVLPQWIRPENRVAQ
;
A
#
# COMPACT_ATOMS: atom_id res chain seq x y z
N MET A 1 21.15 11.13 -6.08
CA MET A 1 19.78 11.64 -6.01
C MET A 1 19.09 10.78 -4.97
N GLU A 2 19.06 11.25 -3.74
CA GLU A 2 18.28 10.63 -2.66
C GLU A 2 16.81 10.92 -2.96
N GLY A 3 16.03 9.87 -3.18
CA GLY A 3 14.57 9.99 -3.27
C GLY A 3 13.97 10.25 -1.88
N PRO A 4 12.66 10.52 -1.78
CA PRO A 4 11.99 10.86 -0.52
C PRO A 4 11.73 9.63 0.37
N TYR A 5 12.72 8.75 0.53
CA TYR A 5 12.60 7.51 1.29
C TYR A 5 13.78 7.36 2.23
N ASN A 6 13.49 7.11 3.50
CA ASN A 6 14.48 6.64 4.46
C ASN A 6 14.59 5.12 4.33
N SER A 7 15.79 4.60 4.11
CA SER A 7 16.03 3.15 4.22
C SER A 7 16.10 2.79 5.70
N GLU A 8 15.14 2.03 6.22
CA GLU A 8 15.33 1.34 7.49
C GLU A 8 16.39 0.25 7.32
N GLU A 9 17.29 0.11 8.30
CA GLU A 9 18.49 -0.74 8.22
C GLU A 9 18.17 -2.25 8.08
N ASP A 10 16.91 -2.69 8.29
CA ASP A 10 16.49 -4.10 8.26
C ASP A 10 15.13 -4.36 7.57
N ALA A 11 14.52 -3.40 6.85
CA ALA A 11 13.15 -3.57 6.30
C ALA A 11 12.87 -2.87 4.95
N TYR A 12 11.71 -3.22 4.38
CA TYR A 12 11.15 -2.73 3.11
C TYR A 12 11.10 -1.20 3.04
N PRO A 13 11.16 -0.59 1.83
CA PRO A 13 11.05 0.86 1.70
C PRO A 13 9.69 1.36 2.24
N GLU A 14 9.74 2.35 3.13
CA GLU A 14 8.55 3.01 3.69
C GLU A 14 8.19 4.26 2.87
N TYR A 15 6.90 4.47 2.64
CA TYR A 15 6.37 5.56 1.81
C TYR A 15 5.25 6.29 2.55
N LEU A 16 5.36 7.63 2.64
CA LEU A 16 4.24 8.47 3.05
C LEU A 16 3.37 8.85 1.85
N LEU A 17 2.12 8.43 1.86
CA LEU A 17 1.15 8.76 0.82
C LEU A 17 0.13 9.78 1.32
N SER A 18 -0.05 10.88 0.59
CA SER A 18 -1.03 11.92 0.88
C SER A 18 -1.77 12.32 -0.40
N PHE A 19 -3.10 12.47 -0.29
CA PHE A 19 -3.98 12.80 -1.40
C PHE A 19 -4.91 13.95 -1.01
N GLN A 20 -5.08 14.92 -1.90
CA GLN A 20 -6.13 15.91 -1.79
C GLN A 20 -7.39 15.36 -2.48
N LEU A 21 -8.45 15.17 -1.72
CA LEU A 21 -9.71 14.59 -2.18
C LEU A 21 -10.88 15.53 -1.85
N ASP A 22 -11.89 15.55 -2.71
CA ASP A 22 -13.18 16.17 -2.39
C ASP A 22 -13.92 15.37 -1.31
N GLU A 23 -14.94 15.97 -0.69
CA GLU A 23 -15.81 15.25 0.25
C GLU A 23 -16.58 14.11 -0.44
N GLY A 24 -16.83 13.02 0.29
CA GLY A 24 -17.59 11.88 -0.18
C GLY A 24 -16.88 10.53 -0.07
N THR A 25 -17.46 9.51 -0.71
CA THR A 25 -16.92 8.15 -0.71
C THR A 25 -15.93 7.96 -1.85
N HIS A 26 -14.70 7.60 -1.50
CA HIS A 26 -13.63 7.31 -2.45
C HIS A 26 -13.23 5.85 -2.40
N ASN A 27 -13.00 5.29 -3.59
CA ASN A 27 -12.53 3.91 -3.74
C ASN A 27 -11.05 3.92 -4.08
N ILE A 28 -10.28 3.06 -3.41
CA ILE A 28 -8.90 2.73 -3.72
C ILE A 28 -8.92 1.34 -4.34
N PRO A 29 -9.19 1.23 -5.66
CA PRO A 29 -9.43 -0.08 -6.28
C PRO A 29 -8.14 -0.91 -6.34
N ARG A 30 -7.01 -0.25 -6.57
CA ARG A 30 -5.77 -0.85 -7.01
C ARG A 30 -4.58 0.01 -6.59
N MET A 31 -3.45 -0.63 -6.30
CA MET A 31 -2.17 0.01 -6.04
C MET A 31 -1.11 -0.62 -6.92
N TYR A 32 -0.32 0.19 -7.63
CA TYR A 32 0.82 -0.32 -8.36
C TYR A 32 2.01 -0.51 -7.41
N VAL A 33 2.60 -1.69 -7.41
CA VAL A 33 3.83 -2.01 -6.67
C VAL A 33 4.89 -2.44 -7.65
N GLY A 34 6.12 -1.98 -7.43
CA GLY A 34 7.26 -2.29 -8.28
C GLY A 34 8.51 -2.52 -7.45
N GLY A 35 9.38 -3.39 -7.94
CA GLY A 35 10.64 -3.73 -7.27
C GLY A 35 11.63 -4.34 -8.26
N GLY A 36 12.89 -4.32 -7.88
CA GLY A 36 13.96 -4.89 -8.70
C GLY A 36 15.34 -4.41 -8.31
N TYR A 37 16.34 -4.91 -9.03
CA TYR A 37 17.73 -4.53 -8.94
C TYR A 37 18.29 -4.39 -10.36
N PHE A 38 19.09 -3.36 -10.64
CA PHE A 38 19.58 -3.13 -12.00
C PHE A 38 20.33 -4.36 -12.56
N PRO A 39 20.02 -4.84 -13.78
CA PRO A 39 19.12 -4.26 -14.79
C PRO A 39 17.67 -4.82 -14.79
N LEU A 40 17.29 -5.58 -13.77
CA LEU A 40 16.00 -6.25 -13.66
C LEU A 40 15.01 -5.44 -12.81
N SER A 41 13.84 -5.14 -13.36
CA SER A 41 12.73 -4.59 -12.62
C SER A 41 11.43 -5.24 -13.07
N ALA A 42 10.49 -5.32 -12.14
CA ALA A 42 9.12 -5.66 -12.46
C ALA A 42 8.17 -4.88 -11.56
N GLY A 43 6.90 -4.92 -11.93
CA GLY A 43 5.85 -4.43 -11.10
C GLY A 43 4.53 -5.06 -11.48
N THR A 44 3.53 -4.77 -10.68
CA THR A 44 2.18 -5.23 -10.88
C THR A 44 1.21 -4.37 -10.09
N THR A 45 -0.08 -4.68 -10.25
CA THR A 45 -1.14 -3.97 -9.57
C THR A 45 -1.81 -4.87 -8.54
N VAL A 46 -1.70 -4.50 -7.27
CA VAL A 46 -2.39 -5.16 -6.16
C VAL A 46 -3.83 -4.68 -6.09
N PRO A 47 -4.84 -5.56 -6.15
CA PRO A 47 -6.23 -5.17 -6.00
C PRO A 47 -6.54 -4.85 -4.53
N ILE A 48 -6.43 -3.58 -4.15
CA ILE A 48 -6.71 -3.10 -2.79
C ILE A 48 -8.20 -3.20 -2.49
N GLY A 49 -9.06 -2.61 -3.34
CA GLY A 49 -10.52 -2.67 -3.19
C GLY A 49 -11.04 -2.07 -1.88
N LEU A 50 -10.32 -1.11 -1.30
CA LEU A 50 -10.70 -0.45 -0.05
C LEU A 50 -11.47 0.83 -0.33
N ARG A 51 -12.32 1.24 0.62
CA ARG A 51 -13.14 2.46 0.52
C ARG A 51 -12.95 3.33 1.75
N ALA A 52 -12.97 4.64 1.55
CA ALA A 52 -12.93 5.63 2.61
C ALA A 52 -14.03 6.67 2.41
N GLU A 53 -14.57 7.18 3.51
CA GLU A 53 -15.48 8.33 3.51
C GLU A 53 -14.73 9.56 4.01
N ILE A 54 -14.66 10.59 3.18
CA ILE A 54 -13.92 11.82 3.46
C ILE A 54 -14.93 12.91 3.81
N LYS A 55 -14.81 13.46 5.03
CA LYS A 55 -15.67 14.55 5.50
C LYS A 55 -15.18 15.90 4.95
N PRO A 56 -16.07 16.88 4.80
CA PRO A 56 -15.70 18.24 4.43
C PRO A 56 -14.62 18.80 5.35
N ARG A 57 -13.58 19.43 4.78
CA ARG A 57 -12.53 20.16 5.52
C ARG A 57 -11.85 19.33 6.62
N SER A 58 -11.60 18.05 6.34
CA SER A 58 -10.96 17.12 7.28
C SER A 58 -9.56 16.73 6.81
N VAL A 59 -8.68 16.43 7.77
CA VAL A 59 -7.44 15.69 7.54
C VAL A 59 -7.66 14.30 8.11
N VAL A 60 -7.55 13.27 7.27
CA VAL A 60 -7.95 11.91 7.64
C VAL A 60 -6.76 10.96 7.50
N TYR A 61 -6.47 10.23 8.57
CA TYR A 61 -5.52 9.11 8.55
C TYR A 61 -6.26 7.83 8.17
N LEU A 62 -5.79 7.19 7.10
CA LEU A 62 -6.40 5.99 6.51
C LEU A 62 -5.77 4.67 6.97
N GLY A 63 -4.69 4.71 7.76
CA GLY A 63 -4.00 3.52 8.23
C GLY A 63 -2.63 3.30 7.59
N HIS A 64 -1.91 2.36 8.16
CA HIS A 64 -0.66 1.83 7.64
C HIS A 64 -0.97 0.64 6.73
N LEU A 65 -0.37 0.62 5.55
CA LEU A 65 -0.51 -0.48 4.60
C LEU A 65 0.81 -1.22 4.48
N GLU A 66 0.85 -2.48 4.91
CA GLU A 66 1.97 -3.36 4.64
C GLU A 66 1.61 -4.27 3.46
N VAL A 67 2.40 -4.20 2.39
CA VAL A 67 2.21 -5.04 1.21
C VAL A 67 3.39 -6.00 1.08
N THR A 68 3.14 -7.28 1.32
CA THR A 68 4.18 -8.32 1.28
C THR A 68 4.05 -9.14 0.01
N LEU A 69 5.13 -9.23 -0.78
CA LEU A 69 5.25 -10.22 -1.84
C LEU A 69 5.79 -11.52 -1.24
N ARG A 70 5.08 -12.63 -1.43
CA ARG A 70 5.51 -13.96 -0.96
C ARG A 70 5.24 -15.04 -1.99
N GLU A 71 5.86 -16.20 -1.83
CA GLU A 71 5.55 -17.37 -2.66
C GLU A 71 4.08 -17.80 -2.52
N ARG A 72 3.52 -18.27 -3.63
CA ARG A 72 2.20 -18.90 -3.65
C ARG A 72 2.24 -20.23 -2.95
N LYS A 73 1.21 -20.52 -2.15
CA LYS A 73 1.05 -21.81 -1.45
C LYS A 73 0.04 -22.73 -2.13
N ASN A 74 -0.79 -22.19 -3.01
CA ASN A 74 -1.80 -22.94 -3.75
C ASN A 74 -2.13 -22.26 -5.10
N ASP A 75 -2.79 -23.00 -5.98
CA ASP A 75 -3.14 -22.51 -7.32
C ASP A 75 -4.32 -21.53 -7.35
N THR A 76 -5.07 -21.41 -6.24
CA THR A 76 -6.19 -20.48 -6.12
C THR A 76 -5.77 -19.05 -5.78
N GLU A 77 -4.59 -18.86 -5.18
CA GLU A 77 -4.02 -17.54 -4.90
C GLU A 77 -3.73 -16.78 -6.21
N GLU A 78 -4.09 -15.50 -6.25
CA GLU A 78 -3.82 -14.64 -7.41
C GLU A 78 -2.31 -14.52 -7.64
N ILE A 79 -1.89 -14.67 -8.90
CA ILE A 79 -0.49 -14.50 -9.30
C ILE A 79 -0.16 -13.02 -9.30
N ALA A 80 0.94 -12.67 -8.65
CA ALA A 80 1.39 -11.30 -8.49
C ALA A 80 1.52 -10.57 -9.84
N SER A 81 2.18 -11.12 -10.85
CA SER A 81 2.19 -10.58 -12.20
C SER A 81 2.06 -11.68 -13.25
N ARG A 82 1.32 -11.41 -14.32
CA ARG A 82 1.27 -12.28 -15.52
C ARG A 82 2.02 -11.69 -16.70
N LEU A 83 2.56 -10.48 -16.57
CA LEU A 83 3.35 -9.84 -17.61
C LEU A 83 4.76 -10.45 -17.60
N ASN A 84 5.09 -11.11 -18.71
CA ASN A 84 6.31 -11.88 -18.88
C ASN A 84 7.35 -11.13 -19.73
N PRO A 85 8.23 -10.34 -19.11
CA PRO A 85 9.62 -10.29 -19.48
C PRO A 85 10.42 -11.20 -18.52
N ILE A 86 11.50 -11.80 -19.01
CA ILE A 86 12.45 -12.67 -18.28
C ILE A 86 12.79 -12.16 -16.86
N GLY A 87 12.74 -10.85 -16.63
CA GLY A 87 12.95 -10.23 -15.33
C GLY A 87 11.89 -10.51 -14.26
N ALA A 88 10.61 -10.74 -14.60
CA ALA A 88 9.53 -10.87 -13.62
C ALA A 88 9.60 -12.15 -12.77
N ALA A 89 10.17 -13.24 -13.30
CA ALA A 89 10.49 -14.44 -12.50
C ALA A 89 11.63 -14.16 -11.52
N ALA A 90 12.68 -13.48 -11.99
CA ALA A 90 13.88 -13.22 -11.21
C ALA A 90 13.64 -12.32 -10.00
N VAL A 91 12.56 -11.53 -10.01
CA VAL A 91 12.15 -10.66 -8.89
C VAL A 91 10.93 -11.18 -8.12
N GLY A 92 10.50 -12.43 -8.36
CA GLY A 92 9.48 -13.13 -7.56
C GLY A 92 8.02 -12.88 -7.93
N PHE A 93 7.73 -12.06 -8.94
CA PHE A 93 6.36 -11.70 -9.31
C PHE A 93 5.62 -12.80 -10.10
N LEU A 94 6.33 -13.69 -10.80
CA LEU A 94 5.69 -14.78 -11.55
C LEU A 94 5.29 -15.98 -10.67
N THR A 95 6.04 -16.23 -9.59
CA THR A 95 5.79 -17.34 -8.66
C THR A 95 5.08 -16.90 -7.38
N GLY A 96 5.05 -15.59 -7.12
CA GLY A 96 4.51 -15.02 -5.90
C GLY A 96 3.06 -14.55 -5.99
N THR A 97 2.56 -14.13 -4.83
CA THR A 97 1.30 -13.45 -4.57
C THR A 97 1.52 -12.35 -3.54
N PHE A 98 0.49 -11.55 -3.26
CA PHE A 98 0.55 -10.47 -2.29
C PHE A 98 -0.37 -10.69 -1.10
N ASP A 99 0.11 -10.23 0.04
CA ASP A 99 -0.67 -10.04 1.24
C ASP A 99 -0.70 -8.55 1.54
N VAL A 100 -1.86 -8.05 1.97
CA VAL A 100 -2.01 -6.66 2.41
C VAL A 100 -2.51 -6.68 3.84
N ALA A 101 -1.74 -6.13 4.76
CA ALA A 101 -2.18 -5.84 6.11
C ALA A 101 -2.57 -4.35 6.20
N VAL A 102 -3.65 -4.08 6.93
CA VAL A 102 -4.09 -2.72 7.24
C VAL A 102 -4.02 -2.55 8.75
N GLU A 103 -3.25 -1.60 9.24
CA GLU A 103 -3.03 -1.42 10.68
C GLU A 103 -3.32 0.02 11.12
N ASP A 104 -3.76 0.18 12.37
CA ASP A 104 -3.81 1.48 13.04
C ASP A 104 -2.47 1.72 13.73
N ARG A 105 -1.52 2.34 13.01
CA ARG A 105 -0.24 2.80 13.56
C ARG A 105 -0.21 4.32 13.73
N SER A 106 -1.37 4.93 14.00
CA SER A 106 -1.53 6.39 13.99
C SER A 106 -0.51 7.14 14.84
N ASP A 107 -0.13 6.58 15.99
CA ASP A 107 0.75 7.27 16.95
C ASP A 107 2.17 7.45 16.41
N ASP A 108 2.63 6.58 15.52
CA ASP A 108 3.96 6.65 14.93
C ASP A 108 3.90 7.25 13.53
N ASP A 109 2.96 6.82 12.71
CA ASP A 109 2.78 7.32 11.35
C ASP A 109 2.51 8.83 11.34
N ILE A 110 1.65 9.35 12.23
CA ILE A 110 1.36 10.79 12.28
C ILE A 110 2.60 11.59 12.68
N LYS A 111 3.47 11.06 13.56
CA LYS A 111 4.74 11.73 13.90
C LYS A 111 5.65 11.83 12.68
N LEU A 112 5.72 10.77 11.89
CA LEU A 112 6.49 10.75 10.64
C LEU A 112 5.89 11.69 9.59
N PHE A 113 4.56 11.74 9.46
CA PHE A 113 3.89 12.74 8.64
C PHE A 113 4.16 14.17 9.11
N ILE A 114 4.22 14.42 10.43
CA ILE A 114 4.52 15.75 10.97
C ILE A 114 5.98 16.16 10.71
N SER A 115 6.93 15.21 10.74
CA SER A 115 8.34 15.52 10.44
C SER A 115 8.51 15.95 8.99
N GLU A 116 7.82 15.28 8.05
CA GLU A 116 7.87 15.61 6.62
C GLU A 116 6.95 16.79 6.25
N TYR A 117 5.83 16.96 6.93
CA TYR A 117 4.82 17.99 6.69
C TYR A 117 4.49 18.77 7.98
N PRO A 118 5.34 19.73 8.40
CA PRO A 118 5.14 20.47 9.66
C PRO A 118 3.81 21.22 9.77
N ALA A 119 3.13 21.51 8.66
CA ALA A 119 1.79 22.10 8.65
C ALA A 119 0.74 21.24 9.39
N LEU A 120 0.99 19.93 9.55
CA LEU A 120 0.13 19.01 10.28
C LEU A 120 0.20 19.15 11.81
N GLN A 121 1.21 19.84 12.36
CA GLN A 121 1.40 19.97 13.82
C GLN A 121 0.17 20.50 14.56
N ASN A 122 -0.58 21.40 13.93
CA ASN A 122 -1.77 22.02 14.50
C ASN A 122 -3.08 21.50 13.87
N ALA A 123 -2.98 20.54 12.94
CA ALA A 123 -4.15 19.97 12.29
C ALA A 123 -4.79 18.92 13.20
N LYS A 124 -6.12 18.94 13.28
CA LYS A 124 -6.87 17.83 13.90
C LYS A 124 -6.95 16.69 12.88
N VAL A 125 -6.15 15.64 13.09
CA VAL A 125 -6.19 14.43 12.28
C VAL A 125 -7.30 13.50 12.80
N GLU A 126 -8.29 13.21 11.95
CA GLU A 126 -9.33 12.22 12.23
C GLU A 126 -8.86 10.84 11.77
N LYS A 127 -9.13 9.80 12.57
CA LYS A 127 -8.83 8.43 12.18
C LYS A 127 -10.02 7.83 11.44
N ALA A 128 -9.77 7.33 10.23
CA ALA A 128 -10.71 6.52 9.47
C ALA A 128 -9.95 5.36 8.83
N VAL A 129 -9.35 4.54 9.70
CA VAL A 129 -8.52 3.39 9.29
C VAL A 129 -9.32 2.51 8.34
N LEU A 130 -8.72 2.18 7.21
CA LEU A 130 -9.33 1.36 6.18
C LEU A 130 -9.71 -0.03 6.74
N PRO A 131 -10.73 -0.68 6.18
CA PRO A 131 -11.08 -2.02 6.61
C PRO A 131 -9.97 -3.02 6.27
N GLN A 132 -9.94 -4.16 6.97
CA GLN A 132 -9.01 -5.24 6.67
C GLN A 132 -9.17 -5.69 5.21
N TRP A 133 -8.03 -5.89 4.55
CA TRP A 133 -8.02 -6.34 3.18
C TRP A 133 -8.46 -7.81 3.10
N ILE A 134 -9.38 -8.07 2.17
CA ILE A 134 -9.83 -9.42 1.87
C ILE A 134 -9.15 -9.84 0.57
N ARG A 135 -8.53 -11.02 0.60
CA ARG A 135 -7.97 -11.65 -0.60
C ARG A 135 -8.99 -11.71 -1.74
N PRO A 136 -8.61 -11.41 -2.98
CA PRO A 136 -9.52 -11.41 -4.13
C PRO A 136 -10.36 -12.67 -4.27
N GLU A 137 -9.74 -13.85 -4.10
CA GLU A 137 -10.39 -15.15 -4.15
C GLU A 137 -11.46 -15.35 -3.05
N ASN A 138 -11.37 -14.60 -1.96
CA ASN A 138 -12.30 -14.67 -0.83
C ASN A 138 -13.42 -13.60 -0.89
N ARG A 139 -13.38 -12.67 -1.85
CA ARG A 139 -14.38 -11.59 -1.96
C ARG A 139 -15.72 -12.04 -2.52
N VAL A 140 -15.75 -13.13 -3.30
CA VAL A 140 -16.95 -13.64 -3.98
C VAL A 140 -17.83 -14.51 -3.05
N ALA A 141 -17.39 -14.74 -1.82
CA ALA A 141 -18.11 -15.51 -0.80
C ALA A 141 -19.00 -14.65 0.12
N GLN A 142 -19.22 -13.37 -0.21
CA GLN A 142 -20.08 -12.44 0.54
C GLN A 142 -21.15 -11.82 -0.35
#